data_AF-A0A2M8DD77-F1
#
_entry.id   AF-A0A2M8DD77-F1
#
_cell.length_a   1.000
_cell.length_b   1.000
_cell.length_c   1.000
_cell.angle_alpha   90.00
_cell.angle_beta   90.00
_cell.angle_gamma   90.00
#
_symmetry.space_group_name_H-M   'P 1'
#
loop_
_entity.id
_entity.type
_entity.pdbx_description
1 polymer ?
#
loop_
_entity_poly.entity_id
_entity_poly.type
_entity_poly.pdbx_seq_one_letter_code
_entity_poly.pdbx_strand_id
1 'polypeptide(L)' 'MVFSVPLDWSYGNQIFQIEKIVGWDGKDIKVQTDNFSVKIIPVTGTYTKDDEEYFRLLPSLSPETRKRNGYQ' A
#
# COMPACT_ATOMS: atom_id res chain seq x y z
N MET A 1 9.67 -0.72 5.40
CA MET A 1 8.74 -1.79 5.83
C MET A 1 8.01 -2.24 4.57
N VAL A 2 8.03 -3.53 4.27
CA VAL A 2 7.27 -4.10 3.14
C VAL A 2 6.12 -4.86 3.79
N PHE A 3 4.89 -4.58 3.40
CA PHE A 3 3.72 -5.34 3.84
C PHE A 3 3.05 -5.96 2.62
N SER A 4 2.63 -7.21 2.75
CA SER A 4 1.91 -7.91 1.69
C SER A 4 0.44 -7.54 1.77
N VAL A 5 -0.13 -7.11 0.65
CA VAL A 5 -1.57 -6.92 0.50
C VAL A 5 -2.17 -8.25 0.03
N PRO A 6 -3.03 -8.91 0.83
CA PRO A 6 -3.72 -10.12 0.43
C PRO A 6 -4.61 -9.88 -0.80
N LEU A 7 -4.55 -10.79 -1.78
CA LEU A 7 -5.31 -10.68 -3.04
C LEU A 7 -6.81 -10.97 -2.86
N ASP A 8 -7.22 -11.48 -1.70
CA ASP A 8 -8.61 -11.76 -1.31
C ASP A 8 -9.33 -10.54 -0.73
N TRP A 9 -8.67 -9.38 -0.63
CA TRP A 9 -9.32 -8.16 -0.17
C TRP A 9 -10.37 -7.65 -1.16
N SER A 10 -11.51 -7.23 -0.62
CA SER A 10 -12.57 -6.60 -1.39
C SER A 10 -12.07 -5.33 -2.08
N TYR A 11 -12.38 -5.19 -3.36
CA TYR A 11 -12.11 -3.99 -4.13
C TYR A 11 -12.82 -2.76 -3.52
N GLY A 12 -12.28 -1.57 -3.79
CA GLY A 12 -12.79 -0.29 -3.28
C GLY A 12 -11.87 0.34 -2.23
N ASN A 13 -12.39 1.34 -1.52
CA ASN A 13 -11.62 2.05 -0.49
C ASN A 13 -11.54 1.23 0.78
N GLN A 14 -10.32 0.99 1.24
CA GLN A 14 -10.01 0.29 2.48
C GLN A 14 -9.23 1.22 3.40
N ILE A 15 -9.56 1.17 4.68
CA ILE A 15 -8.88 1.96 5.71
C ILE A 15 -7.86 1.04 6.38
N PHE A 16 -6.61 1.46 6.37
CA PHE A 16 -5.49 0.74 6.96
C PHE A 16 -4.91 1.50 8.14
N GLN A 17 -4.39 0.71 9.07
CA GLN A 17 -3.56 1.16 10.17
C GLN A 17 -2.36 0.23 10.26
N ILE A 18 -1.15 0.79 10.31
CA ILE A 18 0.05 0.00 10.51
C ILE A 18 0.39 0.02 11.99
N GLU A 19 0.60 -1.16 12.55
CA GLU A 19 0.96 -1.36 13.94
C GLU A 19 2.33 -2.04 14.04
N LYS A 20 3.15 -1.56 14.97
CA LYS A 20 4.45 -2.16 15.28
C LYS A 20 4.69 -2.17 16.78
N ILE A 21 5.18 -3.29 17.30
CA ILE A 21 5.72 -3.38 18.66
C ILE A 21 7.16 -2.87 18.64
N VAL A 22 7.48 -1.91 19.51
CA VAL A 22 8.83 -1.39 19.70
C VAL A 22 9.21 -1.44 21.17
N GLY A 23 10.46 -1.81 21.45
CA GLY A 23 11.01 -1.73 22.80
C GLY A 23 11.36 -0.28 23.13
N TRP A 24 10.80 0.26 24.20
CA TRP A 24 11.09 1.60 24.72
C TRP A 24 11.18 1.53 26.24
N ASP A 25 12.29 2.02 26.81
CA ASP A 25 12.53 2.03 28.27
C ASP A 25 12.34 0.65 28.93
N GLY A 26 12.84 -0.40 28.29
CA GLY A 26 12.73 -1.79 28.78
C GLY A 26 11.33 -2.39 28.71
N LYS A 27 10.36 -1.71 28.09
CA LYS A 27 8.99 -2.19 27.89
C LYS A 27 8.64 -2.28 26.41
N ASP A 28 7.83 -3.26 26.04
CA ASP A 28 7.24 -3.35 24.71
C ASP A 28 6.03 -2.42 24.63
N ILE A 29 6.11 -1.43 23.74
CA ILE A 29 5.01 -0.51 23.44
C ILE A 29 4.49 -0.76 22.02
N LYS A 30 3.16 -0.69 21.88
CA LYS A 30 2.48 -0.80 20.59
C LYS A 30 2.35 0.60 19.99
N VAL A 31 3.04 0.86 18.88
CA VAL A 31 2.95 2.13 18.14
C VAL A 31 2.12 1.90 16.89
N GLN A 32 1.18 2.80 16.64
CA GLN A 32 0.25 2.75 15.51
C GLN A 32 0.35 4.03 14.69
N THR A 33 0.16 3.92 13.37
CA THR A 33 -0.04 5.08 12.50
C THR A 33 -1.46 5.64 12.63
N ASP A 34 -1.68 6.84 12.11
CA ASP A 34 -3.03 7.28 11.78
C ASP A 34 -3.65 6.38 10.70
N ASN A 35 -4.98 6.40 10.64
CA ASN A 35 -5.72 5.73 9.59
C ASN A 35 -5.40 6.35 8.24
N PHE A 36 -5.09 5.52 7.25
CA PHE A 36 -4.92 5.95 5.86
C PHE A 36 -5.81 5.13 4.94
N SER A 37 -6.32 5.77 3.90
CA SER A 37 -7.21 5.13 2.91
C SER A 37 -6.39 4.68 1.70
N VAL A 38 -6.60 3.44 1.27
CA VAL A 38 -6.04 2.90 0.03
C VAL A 38 -7.19 2.35 -0.80
N LYS A 39 -7.21 2.69 -2.09
CA LYS A 39 -8.18 2.15 -3.04
C LYS A 39 -7.60 0.89 -3.70
N ILE A 40 -8.25 -0.25 -3.49
CA ILE A 40 -7.91 -1.51 -4.15
C ILE A 40 -8.69 -1.60 -5.45
N ILE A 41 -7.98 -1.66 -6.57
CA ILE A 41 -8.54 -1.66 -7.92
C ILE A 41 -8.60 -3.11 -8.42
N PRO A 42 -9.71 -3.56 -9.05
CA PRO A 42 -9.76 -4.86 -9.68
C PRO A 42 -8.83 -4.93 -10.88
N VAL A 43 -8.16 -6.06 -11.05
CA VAL A 43 -7.42 -6.35 -12.29
C VAL A 43 -8.44 -6.70 -13.35
N THR A 44 -8.83 -5.70 -14.15
CA THR A 44 -9.65 -5.91 -15.34
C THR A 44 -8.73 -6.13 -16.52
N GLY A 45 -9.01 -7.11 -17.39
CA GLY A 45 -8.27 -7.31 -18.64
C GLY A 45 -8.42 -6.17 -19.68
N THR A 46 -8.98 -5.04 -19.25
CA THR A 46 -9.28 -3.85 -20.04
C THR A 46 -8.81 -2.62 -19.28
N TYR A 47 -8.30 -1.63 -20.00
CA TYR A 47 -7.88 -0.34 -19.44
C TYR A 47 -9.07 0.44 -18.86
N THR A 48 -8.90 0.98 -17.66
CA THR A 48 -9.88 1.77 -16.91
C THR A 48 -9.31 3.15 -16.53
N LYS A 49 -10.17 4.05 -16.04
CA LYS A 49 -9.73 5.36 -15.51
C LYS A 49 -8.82 5.21 -14.28
N ASP A 50 -8.98 4.14 -13.52
CA ASP A 50 -8.14 3.86 -12.36
C ASP A 50 -6.72 3.47 -12.79
N ASP A 51 -6.58 2.80 -13.94
CA ASP A 51 -5.27 2.52 -14.55
C ASP A 51 -4.58 3.80 -15.02
N GLU A 52 -5.33 4.76 -15.57
CA GLU A 52 -4.79 6.08 -15.97
C GLU A 52 -4.20 6.84 -14.79
N GLU A 53 -4.93 6.90 -13.67
CA GLU A 53 -4.47 7.53 -12.44
C GLU A 53 -3.25 6.81 -11.86
N TYR A 54 -3.25 5.48 -11.90
CA TYR A 54 -2.12 4.66 -11.50
C TYR A 54 -0.86 4.94 -12.35
N PHE A 55 -0.97 4.93 -13.67
CA PHE A 55 0.16 5.23 -14.56
C PHE A 55 0.66 6.68 -14.40
N ARG A 56 -0.22 7.63 -14.11
CA ARG A 56 0.16 9.01 -13.79
C ARG A 56 0.99 9.11 -12.52
N LEU A 57 0.72 8.28 -11.52
CA LEU A 57 1.44 8.26 -10.24
C LEU A 57 2.76 7.47 -10.33
N LEU A 58 2.89 6.54 -11.26
CA LEU A 58 4.06 5.68 -11.41
C LEU A 58 5.41 6.43 -11.47
N PRO A 59 5.54 7.56 -12.21
CA PRO A 59 6.79 8.34 -12.26
C PRO A 59 7.13 9.05 -10.95
N SER A 60 6.15 9.29 -10.08
CA SER A 60 6.36 9.93 -8.77
C SER A 60 6.96 8.96 -7.74
N LEU A 61 6.91 7.65 -8.01
CA LEU A 61 7.49 6.63 -7.15
C LEU A 61 9.01 6.60 -7.31
N SER A 62 9.71 6.42 -6.19
CA SER A 62 11.16 6.20 -6.22
C SER A 62 11.54 4.99 -7.08
N PRO A 63 12.70 4.98 -7.74
CA PRO A 63 13.17 3.83 -8.53
C PRO A 63 13.16 2.51 -7.75
N GLU A 64 13.50 2.55 -6.46
CA GLU A 64 13.48 1.38 -5.58
C GLU A 64 12.07 0.81 -5.40
N THR A 65 11.07 1.67 -5.22
CA THR A 65 9.66 1.27 -5.06
C THR A 65 9.13 0.64 -6.35
N ARG A 66 9.45 1.22 -7.51
CA ARG A 66 9.06 0.67 -8.82
C ARG A 66 9.63 -0.73 -9.04
N LYS A 67 10.93 -0.91 -8.79
CA LYS A 67 11.62 -2.20 -8.91
C LYS A 67 11.01 -3.27 -8.00
N ARG A 68 10.68 -2.92 -6.76
CA ARG A 68 10.05 -3.86 -5.81
C ARG A 68 8.66 -4.32 -6.23
N ASN A 69 7.92 -3.46 -6.92
CA ASN A 69 6.58 -3.77 -7.40
C ASN A 69 6.57 -4.40 -8.82
N GLY A 70 7.75 -4.71 -9.39
CA GLY A 70 7.86 -5.38 -10.69
C GLY A 70 7.74 -4.47 -11.91
N TYR A 71 7.77 -3.14 -11.70
CA TYR A 71 7.75 -2.15 -12.78
C TYR A 71 9.19 -1.74 -13.09
N GLN A 72 9.68 -2.07 -14.28
CA GLN A 72 11.02 -1.66 -14.77
C GLN A 72 11.01 -0.20 -15.21
#